data_AF-A0A2N8M6Z1-F1
#
_entry.id   AF-A0A2N8M6Z1-F1
#
_cell.length_a   1.000
_cell.length_b   1.000
_cell.length_c   1.000
_cell.angle_alpha   90.00
_cell.angle_beta   90.00
_cell.angle_gamma   90.00
#
_symmetry.space_group_name_H-M   'P 1'
#
loop_
_entity.id
_entity.type
_entity.pdbx_description
1 polymer ?
#
loop_
_entity_poly.entity_id
_entity_poly.type
_entity_poly.pdbx_seq_one_letter_code
_entity_poly.pdbx_strand_id
1 'polypeptide(L)'
;MEHRYAVQPLWGSSAFQAPRGGTRCLAGVTLASMNIPQVLGYTRIAGTPVVTGLYTVLLPLVAFAVFGSSRHLVVAADSATAAIFSSSLSHLAKPASEKYVALVGMVALLTAGFLLLARMFKLGFLADFLSRTVLVGFLTGVGFQVGIAMLGDMFGVVAPSHRTLI
;
A
#
# COMPACT_ATOMS: atom_id res chain seq x y z
N MET A 1 -57.70 15.71 -14.08
CA MET A 1 -56.74 14.74 -14.66
C MET A 1 -55.36 15.07 -14.08
N GLU A 2 -55.07 14.57 -12.87
CA GLU A 2 -53.79 14.77 -12.17
C GLU A 2 -53.00 13.47 -12.19
N HIS A 3 -51.90 13.44 -12.96
CA HIS A 3 -50.94 12.34 -12.95
C HIS A 3 -49.91 12.59 -11.83
N ARG A 4 -50.11 11.92 -10.68
CA ARG A 4 -49.15 11.88 -9.58
C ARG A 4 -48.02 10.91 -9.91
N TYR A 5 -46.86 11.44 -10.26
CA TYR A 5 -45.59 10.70 -10.19
C TYR A 5 -45.21 10.53 -8.71
N ALA A 6 -45.59 9.40 -8.14
CA ALA A 6 -45.09 8.96 -6.84
C ALA A 6 -43.62 8.54 -7.00
N VAL A 7 -42.70 9.47 -6.82
CA VAL A 7 -41.30 9.17 -6.47
C VAL A 7 -41.31 8.44 -5.14
N GLN A 8 -41.21 7.12 -5.19
CA GLN A 8 -40.97 6.32 -3.99
C GLN A 8 -39.59 6.71 -3.43
N PRO A 9 -39.48 7.08 -2.15
CA PRO A 9 -38.19 7.27 -1.53
C PRO A 9 -37.52 5.90 -1.42
N LEU A 10 -36.43 5.68 -2.18
CA LEU A 10 -35.55 4.51 -2.07
C LEU A 10 -34.78 4.45 -0.72
N TRP A 11 -35.21 5.21 0.28
CA TRP A 11 -34.66 5.27 1.62
C TRP A 11 -35.44 4.33 2.55
N GLY A 12 -35.49 3.05 2.18
CA GLY A 12 -36.19 2.01 2.92
C GLY A 12 -35.44 0.68 2.88
N SER A 13 -34.59 0.48 3.89
CA SER A 13 -34.32 -0.82 4.54
C SER A 13 -33.80 -1.98 3.69
N SER A 14 -32.46 -2.12 3.58
CA SER A 14 -31.75 -3.44 3.69
C SER A 14 -30.23 -3.43 3.38
N ALA A 15 -29.60 -2.32 2.97
CA ALA A 15 -28.25 -2.39 2.40
C ALA A 15 -27.04 -2.23 3.36
N PHE A 16 -27.24 -2.00 4.67
CA PHE A 16 -26.11 -1.97 5.63
C PHE A 16 -26.44 -2.73 6.91
N GLN A 17 -26.63 -4.04 6.76
CA GLN A 17 -26.58 -4.96 7.89
C GLN A 17 -25.13 -5.01 8.37
N ALA A 18 -24.87 -4.61 9.61
CA ALA A 18 -23.55 -4.80 10.23
C ALA A 18 -23.15 -6.27 10.03
N PRO A 19 -22.01 -6.57 9.38
CA PRO A 19 -21.70 -7.94 9.01
C PRO A 19 -21.68 -8.81 10.27
N ARG A 20 -22.39 -9.95 10.21
CA ARG A 20 -22.41 -10.94 11.30
C ARG A 20 -20.97 -11.27 11.69
N GLY A 21 -20.74 -11.58 12.97
CA GLY A 21 -19.39 -11.87 13.49
C GLY A 21 -18.60 -12.85 12.62
N GLY A 22 -19.27 -13.90 12.12
CA GLY A 22 -18.67 -14.87 11.20
C GLY A 22 -18.17 -14.30 9.86
N THR A 23 -18.88 -13.34 9.26
CA THR A 23 -18.45 -12.72 7.99
C THR A 23 -17.22 -11.85 8.17
N ARG A 24 -17.04 -11.23 9.35
CA ARG A 24 -15.85 -10.43 9.68
C ARG A 24 -14.61 -11.29 9.86
N CYS A 25 -14.74 -12.41 10.55
CA CYS A 25 -13.65 -13.39 10.71
C CYS A 25 -13.23 -13.96 9.35
N LEU A 26 -14.20 -14.35 8.51
CA LEU A 26 -13.92 -14.85 7.17
C LEU A 26 -13.22 -13.80 6.30
N ALA A 27 -13.71 -12.55 6.30
CA ALA A 27 -13.08 -11.45 5.58
C ALA A 27 -11.64 -11.18 6.06
N GLY A 28 -11.40 -11.22 7.37
CA GLY A 28 -10.07 -11.05 7.95
C GLY A 28 -9.10 -12.17 7.54
N VAL A 29 -9.55 -13.43 7.53
CA VAL A 29 -8.75 -14.58 7.08
C VAL A 29 -8.42 -14.47 5.59
N THR A 30 -9.39 -14.13 4.74
CA THR A 30 -9.15 -13.91 3.31
C THR A 30 -8.13 -12.79 3.08
N LEU A 31 -8.29 -11.66 3.77
CA LEU A 31 -7.35 -10.54 3.68
C LEU A 31 -5.95 -10.95 4.14
N ALA A 32 -5.82 -11.65 5.25
CA ALA A 32 -4.52 -12.14 5.73
C ALA A 32 -3.85 -13.08 4.72
N SER A 33 -4.63 -14.02 4.16
CA SER A 33 -4.15 -14.96 3.14
C SER A 33 -3.65 -14.26 1.88
N MET A 34 -4.25 -13.15 1.47
CA MET A 34 -3.80 -12.36 0.31
C MET A 34 -2.62 -11.45 0.63
N ASN A 35 -2.59 -10.85 1.82
CA ASN A 35 -1.55 -9.91 2.22
C ASN A 35 -0.18 -10.59 2.39
N ILE A 36 -0.12 -11.82 2.91
CA ILE A 36 1.15 -12.52 3.12
C ILE A 36 1.95 -12.66 1.81
N PRO A 37 1.45 -13.28 0.72
CA PRO A 37 2.22 -13.37 -0.52
C PRO A 37 2.49 -12.00 -1.15
N GLN A 38 1.57 -11.04 -0.98
CA GLN A 38 1.72 -9.68 -1.50
C GLN A 38 2.92 -8.95 -0.87
N VAL A 39 3.05 -8.96 0.46
CA VAL A 39 4.18 -8.29 1.13
C VAL A 39 5.52 -8.97 0.84
N LEU A 40 5.54 -10.30 0.67
CA LEU A 40 6.74 -11.02 0.25
C LEU A 40 7.19 -10.58 -1.15
N GLY A 41 6.25 -10.42 -2.09
CA GLY A 41 6.53 -9.83 -3.41
C GLY A 41 7.07 -8.40 -3.31
N TYR A 42 6.52 -7.57 -2.43
CA TYR A 42 6.99 -6.19 -2.28
C TYR A 42 8.38 -6.08 -1.67
N THR A 43 8.79 -6.99 -0.79
CA THR A 43 10.18 -7.02 -0.31
C THR A 43 11.19 -7.24 -1.44
N ARG A 44 10.80 -7.96 -2.50
CA ARG A 44 11.63 -8.15 -3.70
C ARG A 44 11.79 -6.85 -4.48
N ILE A 45 10.69 -6.13 -4.72
CA ILE A 45 10.71 -4.81 -5.36
C ILE A 45 11.53 -3.81 -4.52
N ALA A 46 11.31 -3.83 -3.21
CA ALA A 46 11.99 -3.01 -2.23
C ALA A 46 13.47 -3.34 -2.05
N GLY A 47 13.94 -4.51 -2.52
CA GLY A 47 15.31 -4.96 -2.28
C GLY A 47 15.64 -5.18 -0.80
N THR A 48 14.64 -5.49 0.05
CA THR A 48 14.82 -5.75 1.48
C THR A 48 14.76 -7.25 1.80
N PRO A 49 15.32 -7.70 2.95
CA PRO A 49 15.15 -9.08 3.39
C PRO A 49 13.67 -9.43 3.58
N VAL A 50 13.27 -10.64 3.19
CA VAL A 50 11.87 -11.10 3.19
C VAL A 50 11.17 -10.95 4.55
N VAL A 51 11.91 -11.15 5.64
CA VAL A 51 11.42 -10.96 7.02
C VAL A 51 10.86 -9.56 7.27
N THR A 52 11.38 -8.54 6.58
CA THR A 52 10.89 -7.16 6.73
C THR A 52 9.44 -6.99 6.28
N GLY A 53 8.99 -7.78 5.30
CA GLY A 53 7.59 -7.78 4.84
C GLY A 53 6.61 -8.29 5.90
N LEU A 54 7.04 -9.21 6.75
CA LEU A 54 6.21 -9.67 7.87
C LEU A 54 6.04 -8.59 8.94
N TYR A 55 7.08 -7.77 9.17
CA TYR A 55 6.97 -6.62 10.07
C TYR A 55 6.04 -5.54 9.51
N THR A 56 6.03 -5.32 8.19
CA THR A 56 5.16 -4.31 7.55
C THR A 56 3.71 -4.73 7.44
N VAL A 57 3.37 -6.01 7.56
CA VAL A 57 1.96 -6.44 7.66
C VAL A 57 1.47 -6.46 9.11
N LEU A 58 2.30 -6.92 10.06
CA LEU A 58 1.87 -7.08 11.45
C LEU A 58 1.79 -5.75 12.20
N LEU A 59 2.85 -4.94 12.17
CA LEU A 59 2.94 -3.74 13.00
C LEU A 59 1.92 -2.67 12.58
N PRO A 60 1.75 -2.34 11.28
CA PRO A 60 0.76 -1.35 10.87
C PRO A 60 -0.68 -1.82 11.08
N LEU A 61 -0.96 -3.12 10.99
CA LEU A 61 -2.30 -3.65 11.21
C LEU A 61 -2.70 -3.56 12.69
N VAL A 62 -1.78 -3.88 13.61
CA VAL A 62 -2.00 -3.67 15.06
C VAL A 62 -2.15 -2.19 15.37
N ALA A 63 -1.27 -1.34 14.83
CA ALA A 63 -1.37 0.11 15.01
C ALA A 63 -2.70 0.66 14.47
N PHE A 64 -3.13 0.22 13.29
CA PHE A 64 -4.39 0.64 12.69
C PHE A 64 -5.62 0.10 13.45
N ALA A 65 -5.55 -1.09 14.05
CA ALA A 65 -6.63 -1.60 14.88
C ALA A 65 -6.86 -0.73 16.14
N VAL A 66 -5.80 -0.12 16.69
CA VAL A 66 -5.87 0.74 17.87
C VAL A 66 -6.23 2.20 17.52
N PHE A 67 -5.61 2.75 16.47
CA PHE A 67 -5.73 4.17 16.12
C PHE A 67 -6.68 4.46 14.94
N GLY A 68 -7.14 3.43 14.24
CA GLY A 68 -7.96 3.54 13.05
C GLY A 68 -9.38 3.99 13.34
N SER A 69 -9.85 4.97 12.56
CA SER A 69 -11.23 5.50 12.65
C SER A 69 -12.22 4.70 11.79
N SER A 70 -11.74 3.99 10.76
CA SER A 70 -12.59 3.28 9.80
C SER A 70 -12.55 1.77 9.99
N ARG A 71 -13.74 1.17 10.08
CA ARG A 71 -13.95 -0.29 10.17
C ARG A 71 -13.84 -1.04 8.84
N HIS A 72 -13.69 -0.32 7.73
CA HIS A 72 -13.62 -0.89 6.38
C HIS A 72 -12.28 -0.64 5.68
N LEU A 73 -11.45 0.25 6.23
CA LEU A 73 -10.14 0.53 5.65
C LEU A 73 -9.16 -0.56 6.08
N VAL A 74 -8.42 -1.09 5.11
CA VAL A 74 -7.34 -2.05 5.34
C VAL A 74 -6.03 -1.35 5.04
N VAL A 75 -5.10 -1.40 5.98
CA VAL A 75 -3.73 -0.91 5.80
C VAL A 75 -2.86 -2.07 5.34
N ALA A 76 -2.19 -1.88 4.22
CA ALA A 76 -1.26 -2.85 3.65
C ALA A 76 -0.06 -2.09 3.06
N ALA A 77 1.03 -2.82 2.80
CA ALA A 77 2.13 -2.29 2.02
C ALA A 77 1.67 -1.99 0.57
N ASP A 78 2.39 -1.09 -0.10
CA ASP A 78 2.07 -0.63 -1.45
C ASP A 78 3.29 -0.77 -2.38
N SER A 79 3.07 -1.25 -3.60
CA SER A 79 4.13 -1.48 -4.60
C SER A 79 4.80 -0.18 -5.05
N ALA A 80 4.03 0.90 -5.19
CA ALA A 80 4.55 2.17 -5.71
C ALA A 80 5.60 2.73 -4.76
N THR A 81 5.24 2.77 -3.48
CA THR A 81 6.11 3.24 -2.41
C THR A 81 7.37 2.39 -2.33
N ALA A 82 7.24 1.06 -2.44
CA ALA A 82 8.37 0.13 -2.50
C ALA A 82 9.33 0.43 -3.65
N ALA A 83 8.81 0.67 -4.87
CA ALA A 83 9.62 0.99 -6.03
C ALA A 83 10.31 2.35 -5.92
N ILE A 84 9.63 3.37 -5.38
CA ILE A 84 10.14 4.74 -5.26
C ILE A 84 11.33 4.81 -4.30
N PHE A 85 11.20 4.25 -3.09
CA PHE A 85 12.35 4.28 -2.18
C PHE A 85 13.45 3.33 -2.64
N SER A 86 13.11 2.20 -3.29
CA SER A 86 14.11 1.26 -3.79
C SER A 86 15.01 1.90 -4.85
N SER A 87 14.43 2.60 -5.83
CA SER A 87 15.19 3.34 -6.84
C SER A 87 16.02 4.46 -6.21
N SER A 88 15.51 5.12 -5.17
CA SER A 88 16.21 6.21 -4.49
C SER A 88 17.38 5.72 -3.62
N LEU A 89 17.20 4.62 -2.88
CA LEU A 89 18.17 4.13 -1.90
C LEU A 89 19.18 3.16 -2.48
N SER A 90 18.87 2.50 -3.61
CA SER A 90 19.78 1.54 -4.25
C SER A 90 21.11 2.16 -4.70
N HIS A 91 21.13 3.48 -4.91
CA HIS A 91 22.35 4.24 -5.23
C HIS A 91 23.23 4.53 -4.00
N LEU A 92 22.67 4.47 -2.79
CA LEU A 92 23.35 4.82 -1.54
C LEU A 92 23.90 3.59 -0.80
N ALA A 93 23.20 2.46 -0.88
CA ALA A 93 23.61 1.22 -0.25
C ALA A 93 23.17 0.02 -1.09
N LYS A 94 23.95 -1.07 -1.00
CA LYS A 94 23.60 -2.32 -1.67
C LYS A 94 22.28 -2.87 -1.11
N PRO A 95 21.30 -3.25 -1.95
CA PRO A 95 20.08 -3.93 -1.51
C PRO A 95 20.38 -5.12 -0.59
N ALA A 96 19.48 -5.37 0.36
CA ALA A 96 19.58 -6.39 1.40
C ALA A 96 20.76 -6.26 2.39
N SER A 97 21.61 -5.24 2.29
CA SER A 97 22.64 -4.97 3.30
C SER A 97 22.05 -4.38 4.58
N GLU A 98 22.75 -4.53 5.71
CA GLU A 98 22.33 -3.95 7.00
C GLU A 98 22.17 -2.42 6.92
N LYS A 99 23.09 -1.75 6.23
CA LYS A 99 23.03 -0.30 5.99
C LYS A 99 21.79 0.10 5.19
N TYR A 100 21.41 -0.72 4.19
CA TYR A 100 20.21 -0.47 3.39
C TYR A 100 18.94 -0.57 4.24
N VAL A 101 18.83 -1.62 5.07
CA VAL A 101 17.68 -1.79 5.98
C VAL A 101 17.57 -0.62 6.97
N ALA A 102 18.70 -0.14 7.50
CA ALA A 102 18.73 1.03 8.37
C ALA A 102 18.24 2.31 7.64
N LEU A 103 18.66 2.54 6.39
CA LEU A 103 18.20 3.67 5.58
C LEU A 103 16.70 3.59 5.29
N VAL A 104 16.20 2.42 4.89
CA VAL A 104 14.76 2.20 4.67
C VAL A 104 13.97 2.47 5.94
N GLY A 105 14.45 1.98 7.09
CA GLY A 105 13.84 2.26 8.39
C GLY A 105 13.81 3.76 8.73
N MET A 106 14.91 4.48 8.46
CA MET A 106 14.98 5.92 8.67
C MET A 106 13.99 6.68 7.79
N VAL A 107 13.89 6.34 6.50
CA VAL A 107 12.89 6.92 5.59
C VAL A 107 11.48 6.64 6.10
N ALA A 108 11.18 5.42 6.51
CA ALA A 108 9.88 5.07 7.07
C ALA A 108 9.52 5.91 8.31
N LEU A 109 10.47 6.12 9.22
CA LEU A 109 10.28 6.97 10.41
C LEU A 109 10.09 8.45 10.05
N LEU A 110 10.87 8.97 9.08
CA LEU A 110 10.71 10.33 8.58
C LEU A 110 9.35 10.52 7.93
N THR A 111 8.92 9.60 7.06
CA THR A 111 7.58 9.63 6.45
C THR A 111 6.50 9.58 7.53
N ALA A 112 6.61 8.72 8.53
CA ALA A 112 5.68 8.68 9.65
C ALA A 112 5.63 10.03 10.40
N GLY A 113 6.78 10.64 10.67
CA GLY A 113 6.89 11.97 11.28
C GLY A 113 6.21 13.05 10.43
N PHE A 114 6.45 13.08 9.12
CA PHE A 114 5.79 14.00 8.20
C PHE A 114 4.28 13.78 8.14
N LEU A 115 3.80 12.54 8.16
CA LEU A 115 2.37 12.23 8.18
C LEU A 115 1.70 12.64 9.50
N LEU A 116 2.39 12.48 10.63
CA LEU A 116 1.92 12.98 11.93
C LEU A 116 1.87 14.51 11.96
N LEU A 117 2.89 15.17 11.43
CA LEU A 117 2.90 16.62 11.30
C LEU A 117 1.77 17.10 10.37
N ALA A 118 1.57 16.42 9.24
CA ALA A 118 0.49 16.71 8.31
C ALA A 118 -0.88 16.57 8.97
N ARG A 119 -1.05 15.56 9.84
CA ARG A 119 -2.25 15.38 10.66
C ARG A 119 -2.47 16.52 11.64
N MET A 120 -1.42 17.01 12.32
CA MET A 120 -1.53 18.14 13.26
C MET A 120 -2.01 19.42 12.56
N PHE A 121 -1.50 19.70 11.37
CA PHE A 121 -1.92 20.83 10.55
C PHE A 121 -3.21 20.56 9.75
N LYS A 122 -3.85 19.40 9.92
CA LYS A 122 -5.06 18.98 9.21
C LYS A 122 -4.95 19.08 7.68
N LEU A 123 -3.77 18.80 7.12
CA LEU A 123 -3.51 18.80 5.67
C LEU A 123 -4.22 17.67 4.90
N GLY A 124 -5.10 16.91 5.55
CA GLY A 124 -5.92 15.90 4.88
C GLY A 124 -6.77 16.47 3.75
N PHE A 125 -7.20 17.73 3.84
CA PHE A 125 -7.93 18.42 2.78
C PHE A 125 -7.14 18.52 1.46
N LEU A 126 -5.81 18.46 1.52
CA LEU A 126 -4.97 18.53 0.32
C LEU A 126 -5.12 17.29 -0.55
N ALA A 127 -5.45 16.14 0.04
CA ALA A 127 -5.76 14.92 -0.70
C ALA A 127 -7.03 15.07 -1.55
N ASP A 128 -7.99 15.90 -1.13
CA ASP A 128 -9.23 16.16 -1.88
C ASP A 128 -8.99 17.02 -3.14
N PHE A 129 -7.85 17.71 -3.22
CA PHE A 129 -7.44 18.48 -4.39
C PHE A 129 -6.80 17.62 -5.49
N LEU A 130 -6.50 16.35 -5.22
CA LEU A 130 -6.01 15.42 -6.25
C LEU A 130 -7.17 15.00 -7.15
N SER A 131 -7.14 15.48 -8.40
CA SER A 131 -8.16 15.12 -9.37
C SER A 131 -8.13 13.63 -9.69
N ARG A 132 -9.32 13.06 -9.99
CA ARG A 132 -9.45 11.66 -10.41
C ARG A 132 -8.51 11.31 -11.57
N THR A 133 -8.33 12.22 -12.52
CA THR A 133 -7.46 12.04 -13.68
C THR A 133 -5.99 11.89 -13.28
N VAL A 134 -5.50 12.73 -12.36
CA VAL A 134 -4.11 12.63 -11.86
C VAL A 134 -3.90 11.31 -11.13
N LEU A 135 -4.86 10.91 -10.29
CA LEU A 135 -4.78 9.65 -9.55
C LEU A 135 -4.76 8.44 -10.50
N VAL A 136 -5.64 8.41 -11.50
CA VAL A 136 -5.66 7.33 -12.51
C VAL A 136 -4.36 7.31 -13.32
N GLY A 137 -3.84 8.47 -13.71
CA GLY A 137 -2.55 8.57 -14.41
C GLY A 137 -1.38 8.04 -13.58
N PHE A 138 -1.31 8.42 -12.30
CA PHE A 138 -0.30 7.92 -11.37
C PHE A 138 -0.38 6.40 -11.19
N LEU A 139 -1.58 5.86 -10.91
CA LEU A 139 -1.78 4.41 -10.75
C LEU A 139 -1.42 3.64 -12.03
N THR A 140 -1.75 4.19 -13.21
CA THR A 140 -1.41 3.59 -14.50
C THR A 140 0.12 3.54 -14.68
N GLY A 141 0.81 4.65 -14.41
CA GLY A 141 2.28 4.73 -14.49
C GLY A 141 2.97 3.76 -13.54
N VAL A 142 2.54 3.70 -12.28
CA VAL A 142 3.02 2.73 -11.29
C VAL A 142 2.78 1.30 -11.77
N GLY A 143 1.59 1.01 -12.30
CA GLY A 143 1.24 -0.31 -12.83
C GLY A 143 2.19 -0.76 -13.95
N PHE A 144 2.49 0.13 -14.91
CA PHE A 144 3.49 -0.13 -15.94
C PHE A 144 4.89 -0.35 -15.36
N GLN A 145 5.32 0.51 -14.43
CA GLN A 145 6.64 0.39 -13.80
C GLN A 145 6.80 -0.96 -13.06
N VAL A 146 5.79 -1.35 -12.27
CA VAL A 146 5.79 -2.63 -11.56
C VAL A 146 5.70 -3.81 -12.55
N GLY A 147 4.88 -3.69 -13.59
CA GLY A 147 4.79 -4.71 -14.65
C GLY A 147 6.15 -4.98 -15.31
N ILE A 148 6.88 -3.93 -15.67
CA ILE A 148 8.24 -4.05 -16.22
C ILE A 148 9.19 -4.71 -15.21
N ALA A 149 9.12 -4.32 -13.93
CA ALA A 149 9.94 -4.91 -12.88
C ALA A 149 9.70 -6.42 -12.72
N MET A 150 8.44 -6.86 -12.77
CA MET A 150 8.06 -8.27 -12.66
C MET A 150 8.39 -9.08 -13.92
N LEU A 151 8.27 -8.48 -15.11
CA LEU A 151 8.66 -9.14 -16.36
C LEU A 151 10.16 -9.48 -16.36
N GLY A 152 11.01 -8.59 -15.85
CA GLY A 152 12.44 -8.86 -15.67
C GLY A 152 12.71 -10.11 -14.82
N ASP A 153 12.00 -10.22 -13.68
CA ASP A 153 12.07 -11.39 -12.79
C ASP A 153 11.54 -12.67 -13.47
N MET A 154 10.44 -12.59 -14.23
CA MET A 154 9.85 -13.75 -14.92
C MET A 154 10.72 -14.30 -16.06
N PHE A 155 11.35 -13.43 -16.85
CA PHE A 155 12.24 -13.84 -17.93
C PHE A 155 13.65 -14.20 -17.44
N GLY A 156 13.90 -14.15 -16.12
CA GLY A 156 15.20 -14.46 -15.53
C GLY A 156 16.30 -13.50 -15.97
N VAL A 157 15.94 -12.31 -16.47
CA VAL A 157 16.89 -11.27 -16.84
C VAL A 157 17.34 -10.63 -15.55
N VAL A 158 18.37 -11.23 -14.94
CA VAL A 158 19.14 -10.57 -13.90
C VAL A 158 19.78 -9.37 -14.57
N ALA A 159 19.18 -8.17 -14.39
CA ALA A 159 19.80 -6.93 -14.83
C ALA A 159 21.25 -6.97 -14.34
N PRO A 160 22.26 -6.95 -15.25
CA PRO A 160 23.64 -7.13 -14.85
C PRO A 160 23.98 -6.04 -13.83
N SER A 161 24.17 -6.44 -12.58
CA SER A 161 24.87 -5.59 -11.63
C SER A 161 26.23 -5.34 -12.23
N HIS A 162 26.49 -4.09 -12.64
CA HIS A 162 27.81 -3.62 -13.06
C HIS A 162 28.86 -3.99 -12.02
N ARG A 163 29.48 -5.16 -12.22
CA ARG A 163 30.76 -5.59 -11.68
C ARG A 163 31.12 -6.90 -12.35
N THR A 164 32.06 -6.83 -13.30
CA THR A 164 33.38 -7.49 -13.35
C THR A 164 33.97 -7.01 -14.69
N LEU A 165 35.14 -6.38 -14.81
CA LEU A 165 36.48 -6.76 -14.36
C LEU A 165 37.37 -5.51 -14.26
N ILE A 166 38.34 -5.55 -13.32
CA ILE A 166 39.52 -4.67 -13.14
C ILE A 166 39.30 -3.16 -12.97
#